data_AF-A0AAV4VS75-F1
#
_entry.id   AF-A0AAV4VS75-F1
#
_cell.length_a   1.000
_cell.length_b   1.000
_cell.length_c   1.000
_cell.angle_alpha   90.00
_cell.angle_beta   90.00
_cell.angle_gamma   90.00
#
_symmetry.space_group_name_H-M   'P 1'
#
loop_
_entity.id
_entity.type
_entity.pdbx_description
1 polymer ?
#
loop_
_entity_poly.entity_id
_entity_poly.type
_entity_poly.pdbx_seq_one_letter_code
_entity_poly.pdbx_strand_id
1 'polypeptide(L)'
;MADFLTTRVVVPDDPSHEIEGFENIPSEGPALVVLYHGMMPVDWFCLLAESIVYKKRLICSVGDRFLFHLPGFDGMIDCFQIYPGSIESCTNILKQGNLLAIFPGGLREALFGDETYPLIWGTRTGFAKVAMKAKVAIEPKSVTVY
;
A
#
# COMPACT_ATOMS: atom_id res chain seq x y z
N MET A 1 14.70 9.90 15.14
CA MET A 1 13.26 9.71 14.83
C MET A 1 13.21 9.27 13.39
N ALA A 2 12.58 8.14 13.08
CA ALA A 2 12.27 7.80 11.70
C ALA A 2 10.97 8.53 11.38
N ASP A 3 11.07 9.59 10.57
CA ASP A 3 9.90 10.31 10.08
C ASP A 3 9.25 9.42 9.01
N PHE A 4 8.04 8.96 9.29
CA PHE A 4 7.27 8.16 8.37
C PHE A 4 6.12 9.02 7.86
N LEU A 5 6.01 9.15 6.54
CA LEU A 5 4.95 9.95 5.94
C LEU A 5 3.63 9.20 5.89
N THR A 6 2.58 9.98 6.07
CA THR A 6 1.18 9.56 6.10
C THR A 6 0.50 10.15 4.87
N THR A 7 -0.03 9.30 4.01
CA THR A 7 -0.94 9.70 2.95
C THR A 7 -2.25 10.16 3.57
N ARG A 8 -2.69 11.38 3.23
CA ARG A 8 -4.06 11.84 3.49
C ARG A 8 -4.86 11.64 2.21
N VAL A 9 -6.17 11.42 2.36
CA VAL A 9 -7.09 11.45 1.22
C VAL A 9 -8.12 12.52 1.54
N VAL A 10 -8.24 13.49 0.63
CA VAL A 10 -9.30 14.50 0.66
C VAL A 10 -10.10 14.21 -0.58
N VAL A 11 -11.27 13.58 -0.43
CA VAL A 11 -12.17 13.34 -1.56
C VAL A 11 -12.71 14.71 -1.99
N PRO A 12 -12.36 15.25 -3.17
CA PRO A 12 -12.89 16.53 -3.59
C PRO A 12 -14.34 16.37 -4.05
N ASP A 13 -15.09 17.48 -4.02
CA ASP A 13 -16.40 17.60 -4.66
C ASP A 13 -16.36 17.49 -6.21
N ASP A 14 -15.18 17.22 -6.79
CA ASP A 14 -14.89 17.16 -8.22
C ASP A 14 -14.66 15.69 -8.67
N PRO A 15 -15.27 15.20 -9.77
CA PRO A 15 -15.04 13.85 -10.29
C PRO A 15 -13.63 13.58 -10.86
N SER A 16 -12.69 14.53 -10.79
CA SER A 16 -11.31 14.32 -11.21
C SER A 16 -10.47 13.81 -10.03
N HIS A 17 -9.89 12.62 -10.19
CA HIS A 17 -8.99 12.02 -9.22
C HIS A 17 -7.55 12.44 -9.53
N GLU A 18 -6.81 12.92 -8.52
CA GLU A 18 -5.41 13.33 -8.66
C GLU A 18 -4.50 12.57 -7.68
N ILE A 19 -3.36 12.05 -8.18
CA ILE A 19 -2.32 11.43 -7.36
C ILE A 19 -1.11 12.35 -7.26
N GLU A 20 -0.96 13.02 -6.13
CA GLU A 20 0.26 13.75 -5.82
C GLU A 20 1.36 12.79 -5.36
N GLY A 21 2.56 12.95 -5.90
CA GLY A 21 3.73 12.14 -5.55
C GLY A 21 3.85 10.83 -6.34
N PHE A 22 3.01 10.60 -7.35
CA PHE A 22 3.09 9.40 -8.21
C PHE A 22 4.45 9.26 -8.92
N GLU A 23 5.12 10.38 -9.22
CA GLU A 23 6.46 10.40 -9.79
C GLU A 23 7.51 9.72 -8.90
N ASN A 24 7.24 9.61 -7.60
CA ASN A 24 8.12 8.93 -6.64
C ASN A 24 8.04 7.40 -6.72
N ILE A 25 7.02 6.85 -7.39
CA ILE A 25 6.97 5.41 -7.67
C ILE A 25 7.96 5.10 -8.79
N PRO A 26 8.98 4.27 -8.52
CA PRO A 26 10.02 4.02 -9.50
C PRO A 26 9.49 3.13 -10.63
N SER A 27 9.91 3.45 -11.85
CA SER A 27 9.58 2.67 -13.05
C SER A 27 10.35 1.34 -13.11
N GLU A 28 11.39 1.16 -12.29
CA GLU A 28 12.19 -0.06 -12.22
C GLU A 28 12.67 -0.31 -10.79
N GLY A 29 13.01 -1.56 -10.47
CA GLY A 29 13.52 -1.94 -9.15
C GLY A 29 12.46 -1.94 -8.04
N PRO A 30 12.82 -2.38 -6.83
CA PRO A 30 11.84 -2.56 -5.76
C PRO A 30 11.54 -1.28 -4.99
N ALA A 31 10.29 -1.14 -4.57
CA ALA A 31 9.89 -0.09 -3.63
C ALA A 31 8.78 -0.57 -2.70
N LEU A 32 8.84 -0.11 -1.47
CA LEU A 32 7.80 -0.31 -0.47
C LEU A 32 6.95 0.95 -0.39
N VAL A 33 5.69 0.83 -0.79
CA VAL A 33 4.68 1.89 -0.68
C VAL A 33 3.92 1.66 0.63
N VAL A 34 3.89 2.67 1.49
CA VAL A 34 3.16 2.61 2.77
C VAL A 34 1.98 3.55 2.67
N LEU A 35 0.77 3.01 2.75
CA LEU A 35 -0.47 3.73 2.51
C LEU A 35 -1.43 3.58 3.68
N TYR A 36 -2.32 4.54 3.83
CA TYR A 36 -3.51 4.43 4.67
C TYR A 36 -4.58 3.55 3.99
N HIS A 37 -5.40 2.86 4.77
CA HIS A 37 -6.48 1.99 4.26
C HIS A 37 -7.84 2.49 4.75
N GLY A 38 -8.59 3.16 3.87
CA GLY A 38 -10.00 3.47 4.11
C GLY A 38 -10.90 2.23 3.95
N MET A 39 -12.17 2.32 4.36
CA MET A 39 -13.15 1.22 4.27
C MET A 39 -13.33 0.70 2.84
N MET A 40 -13.34 1.61 1.86
CA MET A 40 -13.34 1.29 0.45
C MET A 40 -11.98 1.67 -0.13
N PRO A 41 -11.18 0.72 -0.65
CA PRO A 41 -9.83 1.02 -1.13
C PRO A 41 -9.86 1.62 -2.56
N VAL A 42 -10.72 2.62 -2.80
CA VAL A 42 -10.86 3.29 -4.10
C VAL A 42 -9.54 3.94 -4.49
N ASP A 43 -8.92 4.66 -3.56
CA ASP A 43 -7.64 5.34 -3.75
C ASP A 43 -6.51 4.38 -4.14
N TRP A 44 -6.52 3.20 -3.52
CA TRP A 44 -5.60 2.12 -3.85
C TRP A 44 -5.81 1.61 -5.27
N PHE A 45 -7.07 1.43 -5.72
CA PHE A 45 -7.35 1.02 -7.09
C PHE A 45 -6.94 2.07 -8.11
N CYS A 46 -7.13 3.36 -7.81
CA CYS A 46 -6.69 4.42 -8.70
C CYS A 46 -5.16 4.47 -8.82
N LEU A 47 -4.45 4.40 -7.68
CA LEU A 47 -2.98 4.31 -7.67
C LEU A 47 -2.45 3.11 -8.44
N LEU A 48 -3.10 1.95 -8.25
CA LEU A 48 -2.75 0.75 -8.96
C LEU A 48 -2.97 0.90 -10.46
N ALA A 49 -4.12 1.47 -10.86
CA ALA A 49 -4.45 1.71 -12.27
C ALA A 49 -3.43 2.65 -12.93
N GLU A 50 -3.07 3.76 -12.27
CA GLU A 50 -2.04 4.67 -12.78
C GLU A 50 -0.67 3.99 -12.89
N SER A 51 -0.28 3.19 -11.89
CA SER A 51 0.97 2.42 -11.94
C SER A 51 1.00 1.46 -13.13
N ILE A 52 -0.10 0.77 -13.41
CA ILE A 52 -0.22 -0.12 -14.56
C ILE A 52 -0.17 0.68 -15.88
N VAL A 53 -0.89 1.81 -15.95
CA VAL A 53 -1.00 2.59 -17.19
C VAL A 53 0.31 3.31 -17.53
N TYR A 54 0.88 4.03 -16.57
CA TYR A 54 2.02 4.93 -16.80
C TYR A 54 3.38 4.31 -16.49
N LYS A 55 3.47 3.44 -15.47
CA LYS A 55 4.73 2.79 -15.09
C LYS A 55 4.85 1.38 -15.67
N LYS A 56 3.75 0.80 -16.17
CA LYS A 56 3.65 -0.60 -16.63
C LYS A 56 3.99 -1.60 -15.51
N ARG A 57 3.61 -1.26 -14.28
CA ARG A 57 3.91 -2.07 -13.10
C ARG A 57 2.67 -2.31 -12.27
N LEU A 58 2.54 -3.53 -11.78
CA LEU A 58 1.58 -3.87 -10.74
C LEU A 58 2.21 -3.58 -9.38
N ILE A 59 1.45 -2.98 -8.48
CA ILE A 59 1.82 -2.84 -7.07
C ILE A 59 1.20 -4.02 -6.32
N CYS A 60 2.04 -4.96 -5.85
CA CYS A 60 1.59 -6.08 -5.04
C CYS A 60 1.04 -5.54 -3.71
N SER A 61 0.09 -6.23 -3.09
CA SER A 61 -0.50 -5.78 -1.82
C SER A 61 -0.39 -6.83 -0.72
N VAL A 62 -0.45 -6.36 0.53
CA VAL A 62 -0.52 -7.24 1.69
C VAL A 62 -1.94 -7.32 2.21
N GLY A 63 -2.49 -8.53 2.22
CA GLY A 63 -3.82 -8.82 2.75
C GLY A 63 -3.77 -9.45 4.15
N ASP A 64 -4.86 -9.29 4.89
CA ASP A 64 -5.07 -10.07 6.11
C ASP A 64 -5.27 -11.56 5.76
N ARG A 65 -4.86 -12.44 6.67
CA ARG A 65 -4.96 -13.90 6.48
C ARG A 65 -6.39 -14.36 6.24
N PHE A 66 -7.39 -13.68 6.77
CA PHE A 66 -8.79 -14.09 6.57
C PHE A 66 -9.22 -14.06 5.10
N LEU A 67 -8.64 -13.16 4.28
CA LEU A 67 -9.00 -13.03 2.86
C LEU A 67 -8.73 -14.32 2.09
N PHE A 68 -7.65 -15.03 2.44
CA PHE A 68 -7.25 -16.31 1.84
C PHE A 68 -8.14 -17.49 2.24
N HIS A 69 -9.09 -17.27 3.15
CA HIS A 69 -10.06 -18.26 3.59
C HIS A 69 -11.49 -17.94 3.11
N LEU A 70 -11.70 -16.82 2.43
CA LEU A 70 -13.01 -16.42 1.92
C LEU A 70 -13.28 -17.05 0.54
N PRO A 71 -14.35 -17.86 0.40
CA PRO A 71 -14.72 -18.42 -0.89
C PRO A 71 -15.03 -17.31 -1.91
N GLY A 72 -14.48 -17.42 -3.11
CA GLY A 72 -14.72 -16.47 -4.20
C GLY A 72 -13.74 -15.29 -4.28
N PHE A 73 -12.78 -15.19 -3.36
CA PHE A 73 -11.75 -14.14 -3.38
C PHE A 73 -10.48 -14.53 -4.15
N ASP A 74 -10.33 -15.79 -4.57
CA ASP A 74 -9.11 -16.28 -5.25
C ASP A 74 -8.77 -15.45 -6.50
N GLY A 75 -9.77 -15.14 -7.34
CA GLY A 75 -9.55 -14.31 -8.52
C GLY A 75 -9.13 -12.87 -8.19
N MET A 76 -9.61 -12.31 -7.09
CA MET A 76 -9.17 -11.00 -6.59
C MET A 76 -7.73 -11.07 -6.07
N ILE A 77 -7.40 -12.10 -5.31
CA ILE A 77 -6.06 -12.34 -4.76
C ILE A 77 -5.04 -12.47 -5.90
N ASP A 78 -5.38 -13.24 -6.94
CA ASP A 78 -4.53 -13.43 -8.10
C ASP A 78 -4.40 -12.15 -8.94
N CYS A 79 -5.51 -11.43 -9.18
CA CYS A 79 -5.49 -10.22 -10.00
C CYS A 79 -4.68 -9.10 -9.35
N PHE A 80 -4.84 -8.88 -8.05
CA PHE A 80 -4.15 -7.82 -7.30
C PHE A 80 -2.83 -8.27 -6.67
N GLN A 81 -2.43 -9.51 -6.90
CA GLN A 81 -1.22 -10.12 -6.33
C GLN A 81 -1.14 -9.83 -4.82
N ILE A 82 -2.17 -10.31 -4.11
CA ILE A 82 -2.34 -10.12 -2.67
C ILE A 82 -1.56 -11.22 -1.94
N TYR A 83 -0.62 -10.82 -1.07
CA TYR A 83 0.24 -11.74 -0.34
C TYR A 83 -0.01 -11.69 1.17
N PRO A 84 0.25 -12.79 1.89
CA PRO A 84 0.19 -12.79 3.34
C PRO A 84 1.27 -11.86 3.92
N GLY A 85 0.91 -11.09 4.94
CA GLY A 85 1.76 -10.05 5.54
C GLY A 85 2.91 -10.50 6.44
N SER A 86 3.55 -11.65 6.18
CA SER A 86 4.74 -12.05 6.93
C SER A 86 5.96 -11.21 6.50
N ILE A 87 6.91 -10.97 7.42
CA ILE A 87 8.12 -10.20 7.09
C ILE A 87 8.90 -10.86 5.95
N GLU A 88 8.93 -12.19 5.92
CA GLU A 88 9.67 -12.96 4.93
C GLU A 88 9.05 -12.91 3.55
N SER A 89 7.74 -13.15 3.42
CA SER A 89 7.02 -13.03 2.15
C SER A 89 7.17 -11.63 1.56
N CYS A 90 6.92 -10.59 2.35
CA CYS A 90 7.07 -9.20 1.92
C CYS A 90 8.50 -8.87 1.48
N THR A 91 9.50 -9.36 2.22
CA THR A 91 10.91 -9.18 1.86
C THR A 91 11.25 -9.86 0.54
N ASN A 92 10.74 -11.06 0.30
CA ASN A 92 11.02 -11.82 -0.92
C ASN A 92 10.42 -11.14 -2.15
N ILE A 93 9.20 -10.61 -2.04
CA ILE A 93 8.56 -9.82 -3.11
C ILE A 93 9.44 -8.63 -3.51
N LEU A 94 9.91 -7.85 -2.53
CA LEU A 94 10.81 -6.73 -2.78
C LEU A 94 12.16 -7.18 -3.37
N LYS A 95 12.75 -8.27 -2.88
CA LYS A 95 14.01 -8.78 -3.43
C LYS A 95 13.91 -9.24 -4.88
N GLN A 96 12.73 -9.60 -5.34
CA GLN A 96 12.45 -9.93 -6.75
C GLN A 96 12.29 -8.67 -7.63
N GLY A 97 12.42 -7.48 -7.06
CA GLY A 97 12.32 -6.22 -7.79
C GLY A 97 10.89 -5.70 -7.91
N ASN A 98 9.92 -6.24 -7.17
CA ASN A 98 8.52 -5.82 -7.25
C ASN A 98 8.21 -4.58 -6.39
N LEU A 99 7.11 -3.90 -6.72
CA LEU A 99 6.49 -2.89 -5.87
C LEU A 99 5.58 -3.58 -4.86
N LEU A 100 5.62 -3.17 -3.60
CA LEU A 100 4.78 -3.73 -2.53
C LEU A 100 4.10 -2.62 -1.74
N ALA A 101 2.78 -2.70 -1.59
CA ALA A 101 1.99 -1.85 -0.74
C ALA A 101 1.70 -2.53 0.60
N ILE A 102 1.95 -1.80 1.70
CA ILE A 102 1.58 -2.21 3.06
C ILE A 102 0.73 -1.13 3.71
N PHE A 103 -0.37 -1.58 4.32
CA PHE A 103 -1.33 -0.75 5.04
C PHE A 103 -1.20 -1.01 6.55
N PRO A 104 -0.43 -0.21 7.32
CA PRO A 104 0.07 -0.66 8.60
C PRO A 104 -0.97 -0.72 9.72
N GLY A 105 -2.05 0.05 9.69
CA GLY A 105 -3.13 -0.09 10.67
C GLY A 105 -4.19 -1.12 10.30
N GLY A 106 -4.09 -1.72 9.11
CA GLY A 106 -4.79 -2.95 8.72
C GLY A 106 -6.31 -2.88 8.90
N LEU A 107 -6.92 -4.00 9.30
CA LEU A 107 -8.38 -4.10 9.42
C LEU A 107 -9.01 -3.07 10.39
N ARG A 108 -8.25 -2.61 11.40
CA ARG A 108 -8.74 -1.56 12.31
C ARG A 108 -8.87 -0.22 11.60
N GLU A 109 -7.90 0.15 10.78
CA GLU A 109 -8.00 1.36 9.95
C GLU A 109 -9.10 1.19 8.91
N ALA A 110 -9.20 0.03 8.27
CA ALA A 110 -10.26 -0.23 7.29
C ALA A 110 -11.68 -0.09 7.88
N LEU A 111 -11.90 -0.53 9.12
CA LEU A 111 -13.24 -0.54 9.73
C LEU A 111 -13.62 0.76 10.44
N PHE A 112 -12.65 1.54 10.93
CA PHE A 112 -12.89 2.70 11.80
C PHE A 112 -12.24 3.99 11.29
N GLY A 113 -11.62 3.95 10.12
CA GLY A 113 -11.02 5.09 9.47
C GLY A 113 -12.06 5.96 8.76
N ASP A 114 -11.96 7.26 8.97
CA ASP A 114 -12.63 8.31 8.21
C ASP A 114 -11.59 9.35 7.75
N GLU A 115 -12.04 10.42 7.09
CA GLU A 115 -11.18 11.50 6.58
C GLU A 115 -10.38 12.23 7.68
N THR A 116 -10.81 12.10 8.94
CA THR A 116 -10.16 12.72 10.11
C THR A 116 -9.28 11.75 10.89
N TYR A 117 -9.21 10.49 10.47
CA TYR A 117 -8.53 9.44 11.24
C TYR A 117 -7.02 9.73 11.31
N PRO A 118 -6.47 9.99 12.51
CA PRO A 118 -5.03 10.08 12.66
C PRO A 118 -4.48 8.68 12.40
N LEU A 119 -3.52 8.58 11.50
CA LEU A 119 -2.91 7.30 11.19
C LEU A 119 -2.21 6.75 12.46
N ILE A 120 -2.69 5.60 12.93
CA ILE A 120 -2.29 4.98 14.21
C ILE A 120 -1.75 3.59 13.94
N TRP A 121 -0.42 3.50 13.84
CA TRP A 121 0.25 2.22 13.68
C TRP A 121 0.51 1.50 15.01
N GLY A 122 0.56 2.24 16.13
CA GLY A 122 0.86 1.70 17.45
C GLY A 122 2.22 0.98 17.47
N THR A 123 2.23 -0.31 17.81
CA THR A 123 3.44 -1.15 17.86
C THR A 123 3.74 -1.89 16.54
N ARG A 124 2.94 -1.66 15.49
CA ARG A 124 3.03 -2.37 14.20
C ARG A 124 4.19 -1.85 13.36
N THR A 125 5.39 -2.33 13.68
CA THR A 125 6.67 -1.97 13.03
C THR A 125 7.10 -2.98 11.95
N GLY A 126 6.19 -3.85 11.51
CA GLY A 126 6.50 -4.94 10.56
C GLY A 126 7.03 -4.42 9.22
N PHE A 127 6.40 -3.38 8.67
CA PHE A 127 6.81 -2.74 7.42
C PHE A 127 8.25 -2.19 7.49
N ALA A 128 8.65 -1.62 8.63
CA ALA A 128 10.01 -1.13 8.84
C ALA A 128 11.03 -2.27 8.82
N LYS A 129 10.71 -3.40 9.46
CA LYS A 129 11.55 -4.61 9.43
C LYS A 129 11.68 -5.19 8.02
N VAL A 130 10.60 -5.17 7.24
CA VAL A 130 10.59 -5.58 5.83
C VAL A 130 11.55 -4.71 5.01
N ALA A 131 11.43 -3.39 5.12
CA ALA A 131 12.28 -2.46 4.38
C ALA A 131 13.77 -2.66 4.71
N MET A 132 14.10 -2.74 6.00
CA MET A 132 15.47 -3.02 6.46
C MET A 132 16.02 -4.34 5.91
N LYS A 133 15.22 -5.42 5.95
CA LYS A 133 15.65 -6.76 5.50
C LYS A 133 15.77 -6.85 3.98
N ALA A 134 14.90 -6.16 3.25
CA ALA A 134 14.94 -6.06 1.79
C ALA A 134 15.99 -5.05 1.28
N LYS A 135 16.59 -4.24 2.17
CA LYS A 135 17.49 -3.13 1.84
C LYS A 135 16.86 -2.14 0.85
N VAL A 136 15.55 -1.94 0.97
CA VAL A 136 14.84 -0.90 0.23
C VAL A 136 14.68 0.30 1.15
N ALA A 137 14.87 1.50 0.61
CA ALA A 137 14.54 2.70 1.34
C ALA A 137 13.02 2.71 1.59
N ILE A 138 12.63 3.07 2.81
CA ILE A 138 11.30 3.64 3.05
C ILE A 138 11.49 5.09 2.66
N GLU A 139 11.29 5.42 1.39
CA GLU A 139 11.34 6.80 0.96
C GLU A 139 10.22 7.55 1.70
N PRO A 140 10.54 8.59 2.51
CA PRO A 140 9.53 9.43 3.13
C PRO A 140 9.02 10.37 2.05
N LYS A 141 8.26 9.82 1.11
CA LYS A 141 7.55 10.59 0.08
C LYS A 141 6.10 10.14 0.10
N SER A 142 5.24 11.03 0.58
CA SER A 142 3.80 10.80 0.64
C SER A 142 3.28 10.71 -0.77
N VAL A 143 2.56 9.62 -1.06
CA VAL A 143 1.71 9.56 -2.24
C VAL A 143 0.31 9.93 -1.75
N THR A 144 -0.16 11.13 -2.05
CA THR A 144 -1.47 11.63 -1.62
C THR A 144 -2.44 11.47 -2.75
N VAL A 145 -3.57 10.82 -2.48
CA VAL A 145 -4.65 10.65 -3.46
C VAL A 145 -5.74 11.63 -3.05
N TYR A 146 -6.14 12.51 -3.97
CA TYR A 146 -7.33 13.36 -3.85
C TYR A 146 -8.46 12.68 -4.62
#